data_AF-A0A935T0U8-F1
#
_entry.id   AF-A0A935T0U8-F1
#
_cell.length_a   1.000
_cell.length_b   1.000
_cell.length_c   1.000
_cell.angle_alpha   90.00
_cell.angle_beta   90.00
_cell.angle_gamma   90.00
#
_symmetry.space_group_name_H-M   'P 1'
#
loop_
_entity.id
_entity.type
_entity.pdbx_description
1 polymer ?
#
loop_
_entity_poly.entity_id
_entity_poly.type
_entity_poly.pdbx_seq_one_letter_code
_entity_poly.pdbx_strand_id
1 'polypeptide(L)'
;MTSFDLAIIYLACGAPLSMHYFFAASGKPKLYFAMRIVLVALFWPIAAFSLIMSLRRPIAGANRSGGGEIERKLDSLRVEIEHSAFTDDTAASVFEFRELFARYTGLIQASTAKAEHASANELFLLSGHKNAELATRCLDRKASNQLKVHANASREDFVESIAAMTIAADGVLVRSASAVAELVGDSRTAEMLLKLALVHDQTDLRSIPADTLDSAERLHTAIG
;
A
#
# COMPACT_ATOMS: atom_id res chain seq x y z
N MET A 1 7.75 -36.22 -34.24
CA MET A 1 7.17 -36.30 -32.88
C MET A 1 6.15 -37.41 -32.88
N THR A 2 6.30 -38.38 -31.98
CA THR A 2 5.32 -39.47 -31.86
C THR A 2 4.06 -38.93 -31.17
N SER A 3 2.91 -39.54 -31.46
CA SER A 3 1.66 -39.20 -30.76
C SER A 3 1.77 -39.39 -29.23
N PHE A 4 2.74 -40.21 -28.80
CA PHE A 4 3.08 -40.44 -27.40
C PHE A 4 3.77 -39.24 -26.74
N ASP A 5 4.70 -38.59 -27.43
CA ASP A 5 5.37 -37.36 -26.93
C ASP A 5 4.36 -36.24 -26.71
N LEU A 6 3.39 -36.13 -27.62
CA LEU A 6 2.32 -35.13 -27.55
C LEU A 6 1.37 -35.38 -26.35
N ALA A 7 1.10 -36.65 -26.03
CA ALA A 7 0.32 -37.02 -24.86
C ALA A 7 1.07 -36.73 -23.54
N ILE A 8 2.38 -36.97 -23.49
CA ILE A 8 3.21 -36.67 -22.31
C ILE A 8 3.26 -35.16 -22.05
N ILE A 9 3.49 -34.34 -23.08
CA ILE A 9 3.50 -32.88 -22.96
C ILE A 9 2.12 -32.37 -22.53
N TYR A 10 1.06 -32.93 -23.10
CA TYR A 10 -0.32 -32.59 -22.74
C TYR A 10 -0.61 -32.89 -21.26
N LEU A 11 -0.19 -34.05 -20.76
CA LEU A 11 -0.39 -34.46 -19.36
C LEU A 11 0.45 -33.62 -18.40
N ALA A 12 1.70 -33.31 -18.77
CA ALA A 12 2.62 -32.51 -17.95
C ALA A 12 2.13 -31.07 -17.75
N CYS A 13 1.51 -30.47 -18.77
CA CYS A 13 0.93 -29.13 -18.67
C CYS A 13 -0.40 -29.09 -17.89
N GLY A 14 -1.19 -30.18 -17.90
CA GLY A 14 -2.48 -30.25 -17.21
C GLY A 14 -2.41 -30.56 -15.71
N ALA A 15 -1.35 -31.23 -15.26
CA ALA A 15 -1.20 -31.69 -13.87
C ALA A 15 -1.16 -30.57 -12.79
N PRO A 16 -0.54 -29.39 -13.02
CA PRO A 16 -0.57 -28.30 -12.04
C PRO A 16 -1.98 -27.71 -11.84
N LEU A 17 -2.79 -27.64 -12.91
CA LEU A 17 -4.16 -27.13 -12.85
C LEU A 17 -5.09 -28.09 -12.09
N SER A 18 -4.97 -29.40 -12.33
CA SER A 18 -5.79 -30.39 -11.62
C SER A 18 -5.48 -30.42 -10.12
N MET A 19 -4.21 -30.26 -9.74
CA MET A 19 -3.81 -30.10 -8.34
C MET A 19 -4.43 -28.84 -7.71
N HIS A 20 -4.47 -27.71 -8.41
CA HIS A 20 -5.08 -26.48 -7.90
C HIS A 20 -6.58 -26.65 -7.59
N TYR A 21 -7.32 -27.39 -8.45
CA TYR A 21 -8.72 -27.72 -8.20
C TYR A 21 -8.92 -28.78 -7.12
N PHE A 22 -7.99 -29.72 -6.98
CA PHE A 22 -8.01 -30.73 -5.92
C PHE A 22 -7.86 -30.09 -4.54
N PHE A 23 -6.92 -29.14 -4.39
CA PHE A 23 -6.72 -28.42 -3.13
C PHE A 23 -7.84 -27.40 -2.83
N ALA A 24 -8.48 -26.82 -3.84
CA ALA A 24 -9.58 -25.88 -3.66
C ALA A 24 -10.89 -26.52 -3.13
N ALA A 25 -11.01 -27.84 -3.14
CA ALA A 25 -12.23 -28.55 -2.76
C ALA A 25 -12.03 -29.37 -1.49
N SER A 26 -11.90 -28.67 -0.37
CA SER A 26 -11.77 -29.28 0.94
C SER A 26 -13.13 -29.74 1.48
N GLY A 27 -13.52 -30.99 1.16
CA GLY A 27 -14.72 -31.65 1.68
C GLY A 27 -14.79 -33.14 1.30
N LYS A 28 -15.62 -33.93 2.02
CA LYS A 28 -15.75 -35.39 1.80
C LYS A 28 -15.90 -35.72 0.30
N PRO A 29 -15.13 -36.68 -0.25
CA PRO A 29 -15.10 -36.94 -1.68
C PRO A 29 -16.46 -37.48 -2.13
N LYS A 30 -17.25 -36.65 -2.81
CA LYS A 30 -18.44 -37.08 -3.55
C LYS A 30 -18.01 -37.50 -4.95
N LEU A 31 -18.58 -38.58 -5.49
CA LEU A 31 -18.29 -39.11 -6.84
C LEU A 31 -18.32 -38.03 -7.93
N TYR A 32 -19.22 -37.06 -7.79
CA TYR A 32 -19.33 -35.88 -8.65
C TYR A 32 -18.03 -35.06 -8.75
N PHE A 33 -17.24 -35.01 -7.67
CA PHE A 33 -15.98 -34.26 -7.63
C PHE A 33 -14.85 -34.96 -8.39
N ALA A 34 -14.73 -36.29 -8.25
CA ALA A 34 -13.79 -37.07 -9.04
C ALA A 34 -14.08 -36.94 -10.55
N MET A 35 -15.36 -36.97 -10.93
CA MET A 35 -15.77 -36.76 -12.33
C MET A 35 -15.41 -35.35 -12.83
N ARG A 36 -15.55 -34.34 -11.98
CA ARG A 36 -15.17 -32.95 -12.29
C ARG A 36 -13.65 -32.79 -12.47
N ILE A 37 -12.82 -33.45 -11.66
CA ILE A 37 -11.36 -33.46 -11.83
C ILE A 37 -10.98 -34.10 -13.16
N VAL A 38 -11.57 -35.25 -13.49
CA VAL A 38 -11.31 -35.94 -14.77
C VAL A 38 -11.71 -35.06 -15.95
N LEU A 39 -12.87 -34.39 -15.88
CA LEU A 39 -13.31 -33.45 -16.91
C LEU A 39 -12.39 -32.25 -17.04
N VAL A 40 -11.91 -31.67 -15.93
CA VAL A 40 -10.95 -30.54 -15.96
C VAL A 40 -9.60 -31.00 -16.52
N ALA A 41 -9.14 -32.21 -16.22
CA ALA A 41 -7.91 -32.77 -16.79
C ALA A 41 -8.05 -33.02 -18.30
N LEU A 42 -9.22 -33.47 -18.76
CA LEU A 42 -9.50 -33.73 -20.18
C LEU A 42 -9.77 -32.45 -20.99
N PHE A 43 -10.30 -31.41 -20.34
CA PHE A 43 -10.64 -30.13 -20.96
C PHE A 43 -9.82 -28.96 -20.41
N TRP A 44 -8.60 -29.23 -19.94
CA TRP A 44 -7.72 -28.19 -19.38
C TRP A 44 -7.45 -27.03 -20.34
N PRO A 45 -7.43 -27.16 -21.69
CA PRO A 45 -7.23 -26.01 -22.58
C PRO A 45 -8.38 -25.00 -22.47
N ILE A 46 -9.61 -25.49 -22.28
CA ILE A 46 -10.80 -24.64 -22.09
C ILE A 46 -10.74 -23.98 -20.71
N ALA A 47 -10.31 -24.71 -19.69
CA ALA A 47 -10.12 -24.16 -18.34
C ALA A 47 -8.96 -23.14 -18.29
N ALA A 48 -7.84 -23.41 -18.96
CA ALA A 48 -6.72 -22.49 -19.06
C ALA A 48 -7.11 -21.24 -19.87
N PHE A 49 -7.87 -21.41 -20.95
CA PHE A 49 -8.39 -20.28 -21.72
C PHE A 49 -9.37 -19.44 -20.90
N SER A 50 -10.29 -20.06 -20.15
CA SER A 50 -11.20 -19.33 -19.26
C SER A 50 -10.47 -18.64 -18.11
N LEU A 51 -9.40 -19.26 -17.58
CA LEU A 51 -8.56 -18.71 -16.54
C LEU A 51 -7.75 -17.52 -17.07
N ILE A 52 -7.12 -17.63 -18.25
CA ILE A 52 -6.47 -16.50 -18.95
C ILE A 52 -7.46 -15.38 -19.27
N MET A 53 -8.68 -15.71 -19.72
CA MET A 53 -9.74 -14.72 -19.92
C MET A 53 -10.17 -14.07 -18.59
N SER A 54 -10.19 -14.81 -17.49
CA SER A 54 -10.47 -14.28 -16.15
C SER A 54 -9.33 -13.42 -15.59
N LEU A 55 -8.07 -13.70 -15.93
CA LEU A 55 -6.93 -12.82 -15.64
C LEU A 55 -6.96 -11.54 -16.50
N ARG A 56 -7.53 -11.60 -17.70
CA ARG A 56 -7.78 -10.42 -18.55
C ARG A 56 -9.03 -9.65 -18.17
N ARG A 57 -9.94 -10.23 -17.38
CA ARG A 57 -10.94 -9.43 -16.68
C ARG A 57 -10.18 -8.72 -15.56
N PRO A 58 -10.23 -7.37 -15.48
CA PRO A 58 -9.70 -6.69 -14.31
C PRO A 58 -10.36 -7.35 -13.10
N ILE A 59 -9.56 -7.77 -12.13
CA ILE A 59 -9.96 -8.54 -10.95
C ILE A 59 -11.24 -7.94 -10.36
N ALA A 60 -12.39 -8.44 -10.82
CA ALA A 60 -13.73 -7.95 -10.49
C ALA A 60 -14.20 -8.66 -9.22
N GLY A 61 -13.33 -8.60 -8.21
CA GLY A 61 -13.52 -9.11 -6.86
C GLY A 61 -12.90 -8.19 -5.80
N ALA A 62 -12.14 -7.16 -6.20
CA ALA A 62 -11.84 -6.07 -5.31
C ALA A 62 -13.03 -5.11 -5.33
N ASN A 63 -13.65 -4.87 -4.18
CA ASN A 63 -14.65 -3.82 -3.90
C ASN A 63 -14.10 -2.39 -4.16
N ARG A 64 -13.46 -2.12 -5.32
CA ARG A 64 -12.63 -0.94 -5.62
C ARG A 64 -13.29 0.04 -6.58
N SER A 65 -14.62 0.17 -6.59
CA SER A 65 -15.23 1.32 -7.27
C SER A 65 -14.81 2.66 -6.63
N GLY A 66 -14.34 2.68 -5.37
CA GLY A 66 -13.71 3.84 -4.73
C GLY A 66 -12.17 3.79 -4.61
N GLY A 67 -11.54 2.63 -4.76
CA GLY A 67 -10.09 2.46 -4.53
C GLY A 67 -9.21 3.12 -5.59
N GLY A 68 -9.64 3.08 -6.86
CA GLY A 68 -8.87 3.66 -7.96
C GLY A 68 -8.82 5.20 -7.93
N GLU A 69 -9.82 5.86 -7.34
CA GLU A 69 -9.81 7.31 -7.19
C GLU A 69 -8.83 7.75 -6.09
N ILE A 70 -8.83 7.06 -4.94
CA ILE A 70 -7.89 7.32 -3.85
C ILE A 70 -6.44 7.10 -4.32
N GLU A 71 -6.20 6.01 -5.04
CA GLU A 71 -4.86 5.68 -5.56
C GLU A 71 -4.37 6.74 -6.56
N ARG A 72 -5.24 7.26 -7.44
CA ARG A 72 -4.90 8.38 -8.33
C ARG A 72 -4.61 9.67 -7.57
N LYS A 73 -5.37 9.98 -6.52
CA LYS A 73 -5.14 11.16 -5.69
C LYS A 73 -3.83 11.06 -4.90
N LEU A 74 -3.51 9.87 -4.38
CA LEU A 74 -2.23 9.61 -3.74
C LEU A 74 -1.08 9.78 -4.74
N ASP A 75 -1.23 9.29 -5.97
CA ASP A 75 -0.21 9.44 -6.99
C ASP A 75 -0.01 10.90 -7.41
N SER A 76 -1.08 11.68 -7.53
CA SER A 76 -0.96 13.12 -7.83
C SER A 76 -0.26 13.88 -6.70
N LEU A 77 -0.57 13.57 -5.43
CA LEU A 77 0.08 14.20 -4.29
C LEU A 77 1.55 13.80 -4.17
N ARG A 78 1.88 12.54 -4.49
CA ARG A 78 3.26 12.06 -4.58
C ARG A 78 4.05 12.88 -5.61
N VAL A 79 3.51 13.06 -6.81
CA VAL A 79 4.17 13.83 -7.87
C VAL A 79 4.35 15.30 -7.47
N GLU A 80 3.38 15.89 -6.77
CA GLU A 80 3.50 17.26 -6.24
C GLU A 80 4.61 17.38 -5.18
N ILE A 81 4.70 16.41 -4.27
CA ILE A 81 5.79 16.34 -3.29
C ILE A 81 7.14 16.15 -3.99
N GLU A 82 7.21 15.24 -4.97
CA GLU A 82 8.42 15.00 -5.75
C GLU A 82 8.90 16.28 -6.46
N HIS A 83 7.98 17.03 -7.07
CA HIS A 83 8.32 18.25 -7.80
C HIS A 83 8.76 19.40 -6.87
N SER A 84 8.20 19.46 -5.67
CA SER A 84 8.52 20.53 -4.70
C SER A 84 9.80 20.27 -3.91
N ALA A 85 10.14 19.00 -3.65
CA ALA A 85 11.29 18.64 -2.83
C ALA A 85 12.55 18.23 -3.62
N PHE A 86 12.41 17.74 -4.87
CA PHE A 86 13.52 17.08 -5.58
C PHE A 86 13.91 17.74 -6.92
N THR A 87 13.78 19.06 -7.05
CA THR A 87 13.99 19.78 -8.32
C THR A 87 15.40 19.57 -8.90
N ASP A 88 16.43 19.54 -8.06
CA ASP A 88 17.85 19.40 -8.44
C ASP A 88 18.51 18.14 -7.85
N ASP A 89 17.70 17.20 -7.36
CA ASP A 89 18.17 16.14 -6.51
C ASP A 89 18.49 14.85 -7.29
N THR A 90 19.23 13.93 -6.66
CA THR A 90 19.66 12.71 -7.35
C THR A 90 18.49 11.75 -7.62
N ALA A 91 18.57 10.98 -8.71
CA ALA A 91 17.57 9.94 -8.99
C ALA A 91 17.43 8.89 -7.86
N ALA A 92 18.49 8.73 -7.05
CA ALA A 92 18.49 7.86 -5.88
C ALA A 92 17.56 8.38 -4.77
N SER A 93 17.64 9.68 -4.42
CA SER A 93 16.80 10.26 -3.37
C SER A 93 15.31 10.25 -3.74
N VAL A 94 14.98 10.48 -5.02
CA VAL A 94 13.61 10.32 -5.53
C VAL A 94 13.11 8.88 -5.39
N PHE A 95 13.96 7.88 -5.67
CA PHE A 95 13.58 6.48 -5.54
C PHE A 95 13.35 6.07 -4.08
N GLU A 96 14.24 6.49 -3.19
CA GLU A 96 14.10 6.26 -1.74
C GLU A 96 12.82 6.89 -1.20
N PHE A 97 12.51 8.12 -1.60
CA PHE A 97 11.26 8.77 -1.23
C PHE A 97 10.03 8.00 -1.74
N ARG A 98 10.04 7.51 -2.99
CA ARG A 98 8.94 6.71 -3.53
C ARG A 98 8.71 5.42 -2.76
N GLU A 99 9.80 4.74 -2.40
CA GLU A 99 9.72 3.53 -1.57
C GLU A 99 9.12 3.85 -0.20
N LEU A 100 9.60 4.92 0.44
CA LEU A 100 9.10 5.38 1.72
C LEU A 100 7.60 5.74 1.64
N PHE A 101 7.21 6.51 0.62
CA PHE A 101 5.82 6.91 0.39
C PHE A 101 4.89 5.71 0.19
N ALA A 102 5.29 4.76 -0.66
CA ALA A 102 4.52 3.54 -0.92
C ALA A 102 4.40 2.68 0.34
N ARG A 103 5.50 2.56 1.11
CA ARG A 103 5.53 1.82 2.37
C ARG A 103 4.62 2.46 3.42
N TYR A 104 4.68 3.78 3.59
CA TYR A 104 3.82 4.53 4.50
C TYR A 104 2.35 4.35 4.16
N THR A 105 1.95 4.74 2.94
CA THR A 105 0.55 4.69 2.51
C THR A 105 0.00 3.26 2.56
N GLY A 106 0.77 2.27 2.12
CA GLY A 106 0.41 0.85 2.15
C GLY A 106 0.25 0.30 3.57
N LEU A 107 1.17 0.61 4.50
CA LEU A 107 1.09 0.13 5.88
C LEU A 107 -0.06 0.78 6.65
N ILE A 108 -0.31 2.08 6.45
CA ILE A 108 -1.47 2.74 7.07
C ILE A 108 -2.77 2.09 6.59
N GLN A 109 -2.95 1.95 5.28
CA GLN A 109 -4.15 1.33 4.70
C GLN A 109 -4.31 -0.13 5.16
N ALA A 110 -3.22 -0.91 5.21
CA ALA A 110 -3.26 -2.28 5.70
C ALA A 110 -3.59 -2.37 7.20
N SER A 111 -3.13 -1.41 8.00
CA SER A 111 -3.40 -1.39 9.45
C SER A 111 -4.84 -0.98 9.80
N THR A 112 -5.50 -0.21 8.93
CA THR A 112 -6.88 0.25 9.10
C THR A 112 -7.91 -0.65 8.41
N ALA A 113 -7.49 -1.42 7.39
CA ALA A 113 -8.33 -2.41 6.74
C ALA A 113 -8.79 -3.47 7.74
N LYS A 114 -10.10 -3.79 7.72
CA LYS A 114 -10.61 -4.95 8.44
C LYS A 114 -10.02 -6.21 7.81
N ALA A 115 -9.37 -7.04 8.61
CA ALA A 115 -8.86 -8.33 8.16
C ALA A 115 -10.02 -9.19 7.64
N GLU A 116 -9.96 -9.60 6.37
CA GLU A 116 -10.88 -10.59 5.85
C GLU A 116 -10.43 -11.97 6.34
N HIS A 117 -11.19 -12.52 7.31
CA HIS A 117 -10.86 -13.71 8.10
C HIS A 117 -10.86 -15.05 7.32
N ALA A 118 -11.03 -15.04 6.00
CA ALA A 118 -11.31 -16.24 5.24
C ALA A 118 -10.09 -17.16 5.06
N SER A 119 -8.89 -16.60 4.81
CA SER A 119 -7.74 -17.42 4.38
C SER A 119 -6.98 -18.10 5.52
N ALA A 120 -6.93 -17.50 6.71
CA ALA A 120 -6.15 -18.03 7.83
C ALA A 120 -6.81 -19.24 8.51
N ASN A 121 -8.15 -19.34 8.46
CA ASN A 121 -8.88 -20.47 9.03
C ASN A 121 -8.64 -21.77 8.26
N GLU A 122 -8.49 -21.69 6.93
CA GLU A 122 -8.20 -22.83 6.07
C GLU A 122 -6.86 -23.48 6.43
N LEU A 123 -5.83 -22.69 6.75
CA LEU A 123 -4.52 -23.18 7.15
C LEU A 123 -4.58 -24.04 8.42
N PHE A 124 -5.30 -23.60 9.44
CA PHE A 124 -5.39 -24.33 10.71
C PHE A 124 -6.32 -25.55 10.62
N LEU A 125 -7.36 -25.48 9.78
CA LEU A 125 -8.19 -26.63 9.44
C LEU A 125 -7.37 -27.73 8.73
N LEU A 126 -6.50 -27.36 7.79
CA LEU A 126 -5.59 -28.28 7.10
C LEU A 126 -4.60 -28.97 8.05
N SER A 127 -4.10 -28.23 9.05
CA SER A 127 -3.14 -28.76 10.04
C SER A 127 -3.75 -29.71 11.08
N GLY A 128 -5.08 -29.90 11.08
CA GLY A 128 -5.77 -30.72 12.09
C GLY A 128 -5.76 -30.10 13.50
N HIS A 129 -5.61 -28.78 13.61
CA HIS A 129 -5.55 -28.10 14.90
C HIS A 129 -6.88 -28.27 15.65
N LYS A 130 -6.83 -28.73 16.91
CA LYS A 130 -8.03 -29.04 17.73
C LYS A 130 -8.99 -27.86 17.87
N ASN A 131 -8.48 -26.64 17.75
CA ASN A 131 -9.27 -25.40 17.79
C ASN A 131 -8.74 -24.41 16.74
N ALA A 132 -9.09 -24.63 15.48
CA ALA A 132 -8.64 -23.82 14.34
C ALA A 132 -9.14 -22.36 14.44
N GLU A 133 -10.35 -22.15 14.97
CA GLU A 133 -10.92 -20.81 15.13
C GLU A 133 -10.12 -19.95 16.11
N LEU A 134 -9.78 -20.50 17.28
CA LEU A 134 -8.96 -19.79 18.26
C LEU A 134 -7.57 -19.47 17.70
N ALA A 135 -6.95 -20.43 17.01
CA ALA A 135 -5.63 -20.25 16.39
C ALA A 135 -5.64 -19.13 15.34
N THR A 136 -6.69 -19.08 14.50
CA THR A 136 -6.93 -18.02 13.51
C THR A 136 -7.01 -16.65 14.20
N ARG A 137 -7.86 -16.52 15.23
CA ARG A 137 -7.99 -15.26 15.99
C ARG A 137 -6.68 -14.83 16.64
N CYS A 138 -5.90 -15.77 17.17
CA CYS A 138 -4.59 -15.47 17.76
C CYS A 138 -3.58 -14.99 16.71
N LEU A 139 -3.56 -15.62 15.54
CA LEU A 139 -2.72 -15.22 14.42
C LEU A 139 -3.10 -13.83 13.91
N ASP A 140 -4.39 -13.57 13.70
CA ASP A 140 -4.91 -12.26 13.29
C ASP A 140 -4.53 -11.17 14.28
N ARG A 141 -4.66 -11.44 15.58
CA ARG A 141 -4.23 -10.50 16.63
C ARG A 141 -2.74 -10.20 16.55
N LYS A 142 -1.91 -11.24 16.35
CA LYS A 142 -0.45 -11.07 16.23
C LYS A 142 -0.09 -10.26 14.99
N ALA A 143 -0.70 -10.59 13.84
CA ALA A 143 -0.48 -9.88 12.58
C ALA A 143 -0.93 -8.40 12.68
N SER A 144 -2.11 -8.14 13.26
CA SER A 144 -2.59 -6.78 13.50
C SER A 144 -1.63 -5.98 14.39
N ASN A 145 -1.11 -6.59 15.46
CA ASN A 145 -0.12 -5.93 16.31
C ASN A 145 1.18 -5.62 15.57
N GLN A 146 1.69 -6.57 14.75
CA GLN A 146 2.87 -6.33 13.92
C GLN A 146 2.65 -5.21 12.91
N LEU A 147 1.50 -5.21 12.22
CA LEU A 147 1.12 -4.15 11.29
C LEU A 147 1.06 -2.78 11.98
N LYS A 148 0.52 -2.68 13.20
CA LYS A 148 0.50 -1.43 13.96
C LYS A 148 1.91 -0.93 14.31
N VAL A 149 2.83 -1.82 14.66
CA VAL A 149 4.23 -1.47 14.96
C VAL A 149 4.90 -0.93 13.70
N HIS A 150 4.80 -1.64 12.58
CA HIS A 150 5.38 -1.19 11.30
C HIS A 150 4.73 0.09 10.78
N ALA A 151 3.41 0.24 10.91
CA ALA A 151 2.69 1.46 10.57
C ALA A 151 3.19 2.65 11.39
N ASN A 152 3.41 2.48 12.70
CA ASN A 152 3.99 3.53 13.54
C ASN A 152 5.41 3.92 13.13
N ALA A 153 6.29 2.95 12.91
CA ALA A 153 7.65 3.22 12.44
C ALA A 153 7.63 3.97 11.10
N SER A 154 6.79 3.54 10.15
CA SER A 154 6.69 4.20 8.85
C SER A 154 6.08 5.60 8.92
N ARG A 155 5.28 5.93 9.94
CA ARG A 155 4.82 7.32 10.19
C ARG A 155 5.97 8.21 10.57
N GLU A 156 6.81 7.74 11.49
CA GLU A 156 7.98 8.48 11.99
C GLU A 156 8.94 8.74 10.83
N ASP A 157 9.28 7.71 10.06
CA ASP A 157 10.12 7.83 8.86
C ASP A 157 9.55 8.84 7.85
N PHE A 158 8.23 8.82 7.63
CA PHE A 158 7.58 9.74 6.69
C PHE A 158 7.63 11.19 7.18
N VAL A 159 7.28 11.44 8.44
CA VAL A 159 7.35 12.79 9.01
C VAL A 159 8.78 13.30 9.03
N GLU A 160 9.75 12.47 9.39
CA GLU A 160 11.17 12.83 9.40
C GLU A 160 11.69 13.16 7.99
N SER A 161 11.31 12.34 6.99
CA SER A 161 11.65 12.61 5.59
C SER A 161 11.07 13.95 5.12
N ILE A 162 9.79 14.22 5.40
CA ILE A 162 9.18 15.52 5.08
C ILE A 162 9.88 16.65 5.82
N ALA A 163 10.15 16.50 7.11
CA ALA A 163 10.86 17.50 7.93
C ALA A 163 12.22 17.87 7.33
N ALA A 164 13.01 16.87 6.94
CA ALA A 164 14.31 17.08 6.31
C ALA A 164 14.22 17.85 4.99
N MET A 165 13.18 17.58 4.20
CA MET A 165 12.93 18.28 2.93
C MET A 165 12.35 19.69 3.14
N THR A 166 11.65 19.94 4.25
CA THR A 166 11.02 21.25 4.53
C THR A 166 12.06 22.35 4.82
N ILE A 167 13.27 21.98 5.25
CA ILE A 167 14.39 22.92 5.39
C ILE A 167 14.76 23.55 4.04
N ALA A 168 14.51 22.85 2.93
CA ALA A 168 14.85 23.29 1.58
C ALA A 168 13.64 23.72 0.73
N ALA A 169 12.41 23.47 1.18
CA ALA A 169 11.20 23.58 0.36
C ALA A 169 10.11 24.47 1.00
N ASP A 170 9.30 25.08 0.14
CA ASP A 170 8.20 25.98 0.52
C ASP A 170 7.05 25.23 1.23
N GLY A 171 6.17 25.96 1.93
CA GLY A 171 5.05 25.42 2.72
C GLY A 171 4.03 24.58 1.93
N VAL A 172 4.15 24.54 0.60
CA VAL A 172 3.44 23.61 -0.29
C VAL A 172 3.71 22.15 0.10
N LEU A 173 4.97 21.80 0.39
CA LEU A 173 5.38 20.42 0.70
C LEU A 173 4.58 19.85 1.89
N VAL A 174 4.51 20.62 2.98
CA VAL A 174 3.84 20.19 4.21
C VAL A 174 2.33 20.08 4.01
N ARG A 175 1.73 20.96 3.20
CA ARG A 175 0.31 20.86 2.83
C ARG A 175 0.02 19.60 2.04
N SER A 176 0.81 19.30 1.01
CA SER A 176 0.62 18.07 0.21
C SER A 176 0.84 16.81 1.05
N ALA A 177 1.86 16.78 1.90
CA ALA A 177 2.08 15.69 2.84
C ALA A 177 0.93 15.50 3.84
N SER A 178 0.35 16.60 4.34
CA SER A 178 -0.81 16.56 5.24
C SER A 178 -2.04 16.02 4.51
N ALA A 179 -2.26 16.43 3.26
CA ALA A 179 -3.35 15.90 2.43
C ALA A 179 -3.21 14.39 2.18
N VAL A 180 -1.98 13.88 2.05
CA VAL A 180 -1.71 12.43 1.98
C VAL A 180 -2.17 11.74 3.26
N ALA A 181 -1.76 12.26 4.42
CA ALA A 181 -2.13 11.69 5.72
C ALA A 181 -3.66 11.68 5.94
N GLU A 182 -4.36 12.76 5.56
CA GLU A 182 -5.82 12.82 5.61
C GLU A 182 -6.47 11.79 4.68
N LEU A 183 -5.94 11.65 3.46
CA LEU A 183 -6.48 10.73 2.47
C LEU A 183 -6.36 9.25 2.89
N VAL A 184 -5.32 8.90 3.64
CA VAL A 184 -5.16 7.55 4.23
C VAL A 184 -5.85 7.40 5.59
N GLY A 185 -6.49 8.44 6.10
CA GLY A 185 -7.21 8.43 7.39
C GLY A 185 -6.27 8.46 8.61
N ASP A 186 -5.07 9.02 8.48
CA ASP A 186 -4.05 9.07 9.51
C ASP A 186 -3.96 10.45 10.18
N SER A 187 -4.95 10.75 11.02
CA SER A 187 -5.06 12.04 11.72
C SER A 187 -3.83 12.40 12.56
N ARG A 188 -3.13 11.41 13.12
CA ARG A 188 -1.92 11.62 13.92
C ARG A 188 -0.79 12.22 13.08
N THR A 189 -0.55 11.68 11.90
CA THR A 189 0.49 12.18 10.99
C THR A 189 0.10 13.55 10.45
N ALA A 190 -1.17 13.76 10.11
CA ALA A 190 -1.66 15.09 9.73
C ALA A 190 -1.39 16.13 10.82
N GLU A 191 -1.67 15.83 12.10
CA GLU A 191 -1.39 16.73 13.22
C GLU A 191 0.12 17.00 13.40
N MET A 192 0.97 15.98 13.24
CA MET A 192 2.42 16.12 13.34
C MET A 192 2.97 17.04 12.25
N LEU A 193 2.49 16.89 11.01
CA LEU A 193 2.87 17.75 9.88
C LEU A 193 2.36 19.18 10.06
N LEU A 194 1.15 19.37 10.59
CA LEU A 194 0.61 20.70 10.92
C LEU A 194 1.47 21.43 11.96
N LYS A 195 1.93 20.72 13.00
CA LYS A 195 2.87 21.28 13.98
C LYS A 195 4.20 21.67 13.32
N LEU A 196 4.67 20.88 12.38
CA LEU A 196 5.90 21.17 11.64
C LEU A 196 5.77 22.44 10.80
N ALA A 197 4.62 22.65 10.14
CA ALA A 197 4.34 23.89 9.40
C ALA A 197 4.38 25.13 10.32
N LEU A 198 3.79 25.05 11.51
CA LEU A 198 3.77 26.17 12.47
C LEU A 198 5.16 26.52 13.00
N VAL A 199 6.04 25.53 13.18
CA VAL A 199 7.42 25.78 13.61
C VAL A 199 8.20 26.51 12.52
N HIS A 200 8.06 26.11 11.25
CA HIS A 200 8.75 26.78 10.15
C HIS A 200 8.29 28.24 9.96
N ASP A 201 6.97 28.50 10.02
CA ASP A 201 6.42 29.85 9.88
C ASP A 201 6.92 30.83 10.96
N GLN A 202 7.11 30.35 12.19
CA GLN A 202 7.70 31.16 13.28
C GLN A 202 9.21 31.41 13.12
N THR A 203 9.91 30.54 12.38
CA THR A 203 11.36 30.64 12.19
C THR A 203 11.69 31.70 11.14
N ASP A 204 10.87 31.82 10.09
CA ASP A 204 11.00 32.87 9.06
C ASP A 204 10.69 34.28 9.60
N LEU A 205 9.80 34.42 10.59
CA LEU A 205 9.54 35.71 11.25
C LEU A 205 10.71 36.18 12.15
N ARG A 206 11.57 35.27 12.62
CA ARG A 206 12.72 35.60 13.47
C ARG A 206 14.02 35.83 12.70
N SER A 207 14.05 35.51 11.40
CA SER A 207 15.22 35.73 10.54
C SER A 207 15.27 37.14 9.93
N ILE A 208 14.26 37.99 10.18
CA ILE A 208 14.29 39.41 9.82
C ILE A 208 15.39 40.09 10.66
N PRO A 209 16.50 40.56 10.07
CA PRO A 209 17.57 41.20 10.82
C PRO A 209 17.05 42.50 11.45
N ALA A 210 17.33 42.69 12.74
CA ALA A 210 16.87 43.86 13.53
C ALA A 210 17.24 45.22 12.88
N ASP A 211 18.25 45.26 12.01
CA ASP A 211 18.67 46.44 11.23
C ASP A 211 17.63 46.92 10.21
N THR A 212 16.68 46.07 9.80
CA THR A 212 15.60 46.47 8.89
C THR A 212 14.45 47.22 9.58
N LEU A 213 14.27 47.04 10.89
CA LEU A 213 13.31 47.85 11.66
C LEU A 213 13.86 49.26 11.97
N ASP A 214 15.15 49.40 12.26
CA ASP A 214 15.80 50.71 12.51
C ASP A 214 15.83 51.58 11.22
N SER A 215 15.85 50.95 10.05
CA SER A 215 15.79 51.65 8.76
C SER A 215 14.39 52.17 8.41
N ALA A 216 13.32 51.51 8.88
CA ALA A 216 11.94 51.95 8.68
C ALA A 216 11.55 53.08 9.63
N GLU A 217 12.08 53.08 10.86
CA GLU A 217 11.82 54.14 11.84
C GLU A 217 12.50 55.47 11.46
N ARG A 218 13.69 55.41 10.87
CA ARG A 218 14.42 56.59 10.35
C ARG A 218 13.77 57.27 9.15
N LEU A 219 13.00 56.54 8.34
CA LEU A 219 12.25 57.11 7.21
C LEU A 219 11.01 57.90 7.67
N HIS A 220 10.42 57.56 8.82
CA HIS A 220 9.30 58.31 9.39
C HIS A 220 9.73 59.61 10.10
N THR A 221 10.98 59.70 10.58
CA THR A 221 11.50 60.93 11.22
C THR A 221 12.04 61.96 10.24
N ALA A 222 12.28 61.59 8.97
CA ALA A 222 12.83 62.49 7.95
C ALA A 222 11.76 63.24 7.13
N ILE A 223 10.47 62.98 7.36
CA ILE A 223 9.33 63.58 6.65
C ILE A 223 8.50 64.53 7.55
N GLY A 224 8.93 64.74 8.81
CA GLY A 224 8.38 65.76 9.72
C GLY A 224 9.34 66.92 9.91
#